data_AF-A0A7R9JGG3-F1
#
_entry.id   AF-A0A7R9JGG3-F1
#
_cell.length_a   1.000
_cell.length_b   1.000
_cell.length_c   1.000
_cell.angle_alpha   90.00
_cell.angle_beta   90.00
_cell.angle_gamma   90.00
#
_symmetry.space_group_name_H-M   'P 1'
#
loop_
_entity.id
_entity.type
_entity.pdbx_description
1 polymer ?
#
loop_
_entity_poly.entity_id
_entity_poly.type
_entity_poly.pdbx_seq_one_letter_code
_entity_poly.pdbx_strand_id
1 'polypeptide(L)' 'MIVKKQGSRQPSNFMTQDVVDATCQCLLAQADEAERFRYSEDEAERLIIEEFGKCLVQIIECASNN' A
#
# COMPACT_ATOMS: atom_id res chain seq x y z
N MET A 1 39.69 17.42 -1.16
CA MET A 1 39.25 16.51 -2.24
C MET A 1 37.91 15.92 -1.81
N ILE A 2 36.80 16.43 -2.33
CA ILE A 2 35.47 15.95 -1.94
C ILE A 2 35.20 14.69 -2.74
N VAL A 3 35.23 13.53 -2.06
CA VAL A 3 34.82 12.25 -2.63
C VAL A 3 33.31 12.34 -2.83
N LYS A 4 32.85 12.53 -4.08
CA LYS A 4 31.44 12.38 -4.42
C LYS A 4 31.08 10.92 -4.16
N LYS A 5 30.44 10.66 -3.01
CA LYS A 5 29.80 9.37 -2.73
C LYS A 5 28.75 9.21 -3.82
N GLN A 6 29.02 8.35 -4.80
CA GLN A 6 28.03 7.98 -5.81
C GLN A 6 26.80 7.56 -5.03
N GLY A 7 25.71 8.30 -5.22
CA GLY A 7 24.42 7.94 -4.67
C GLY A 7 24.15 6.51 -5.12
N SER A 8 24.12 5.59 -4.16
CA SER A 8 23.44 4.32 -4.28
C SER A 8 22.17 4.57 -5.10
N ARG A 9 21.96 3.81 -6.18
CA ARG A 9 20.74 3.83 -7.01
C ARG A 9 19.56 4.24 -6.13
N GLN A 10 19.04 5.45 -6.31
CA GLN A 10 17.78 5.82 -5.68
C GLN A 10 16.78 4.77 -6.17
N PRO A 11 15.98 4.10 -5.31
CA PRO A 11 14.92 3.23 -5.77
C PRO A 11 13.92 4.11 -6.50
N SER A 12 14.17 4.29 -7.80
CA SER A 12 13.45 5.19 -8.66
C SER A 12 12.04 4.65 -8.81
N ASN A 13 11.14 5.25 -8.06
CA ASN A 13 9.69 5.19 -8.20
C ASN A 13 9.08 3.77 -8.13
N PHE A 14 9.31 3.07 -7.00
CA PHE A 14 8.61 1.82 -6.71
C PHE A 14 7.08 2.02 -6.57
N MET A 15 6.66 3.22 -6.19
CA MET A 15 5.26 3.60 -6.12
C MET A 15 4.80 4.14 -7.47
N THR A 16 4.43 3.24 -8.38
CA THR A 16 3.82 3.59 -9.66
C THR A 16 2.34 3.91 -9.48
N GLN A 17 1.73 4.56 -10.47
CA GLN A 17 0.29 4.77 -10.49
C GLN A 17 -0.46 3.43 -10.39
N ASP A 18 0.03 2.38 -11.04
CA ASP A 18 -0.57 1.05 -10.98
C ASP A 18 -0.60 0.48 -9.55
N VAL A 19 0.46 0.70 -8.76
CA VAL A 19 0.51 0.26 -7.35
C VAL A 19 -0.48 1.05 -6.50
N VAL A 20 -0.62 2.36 -6.75
CA VAL A 20 -1.61 3.22 -6.08
C VAL A 20 -3.03 2.77 -6.44
N ASP A 21 -3.32 2.57 -7.72
CA ASP A 21 -4.64 2.18 -8.21
C ASP A 21 -5.04 0.80 -7.69
N ALA A 22 -4.11 -0.17 -7.69
CA ALA A 22 -4.35 -1.49 -7.12
C ALA A 22 -4.65 -1.42 -5.62
N THR A 23 -3.91 -0.59 -4.87
CA THR A 23 -4.17 -0.38 -3.44
C THR A 23 -5.55 0.23 -3.22
N CYS A 24 -5.91 1.27 -3.98
CA CYS A 24 -7.25 1.88 -3.90
C CYS A 24 -8.36 0.89 -4.24
N GLN A 25 -8.16 0.01 -5.23
CA GLN A 25 -9.12 -1.04 -5.57
C GLN A 25 -9.33 -2.03 -4.43
N CYS A 26 -8.26 -2.45 -3.73
CA CYS A 26 -8.39 -3.31 -2.55
C CYS A 26 -9.23 -2.64 -1.44
N LEU A 27 -8.98 -1.35 -1.17
CA LEU A 27 -9.73 -0.61 -0.16
C LEU A 27 -11.21 -0.44 -0.53
N LEU A 28 -11.49 -0.11 -1.79
CA LEU A 28 -12.86 0.01 -2.28
C LEU A 28 -13.60 -1.32 -2.24
N ALA A 29 -12.94 -2.43 -2.59
CA ALA A 29 -13.51 -3.76 -2.49
C ALA A 29 -13.84 -4.11 -1.03
N GLN A 30 -12.94 -3.79 -0.09
CA GLN A 30 -13.18 -4.04 1.34
C GLN A 30 -14.34 -3.20 1.89
N ALA A 31 -14.48 -1.96 1.43
CA ALA A 31 -15.59 -1.08 1.79
C ALA A 31 -16.94 -1.59 1.23
N ASP A 32 -17.00 -1.97 -0.06
CA ASP A 32 -18.21 -2.56 -0.67
C ASP A 32 -18.62 -3.85 0.05
N GLU A 33 -17.64 -4.69 0.40
CA GLU A 33 -17.89 -5.89 1.19
C GLU A 33 -18.48 -5.57 2.56
N ALA A 34 -17.92 -4.58 3.26
CA ALA A 34 -18.41 -4.17 4.57
C ALA A 34 -19.85 -3.63 4.53
N GLU A 35 -20.19 -2.85 3.49
CA GLU A 35 -21.55 -2.38 3.26
C GLU A 35 -22.51 -3.54 2.96
N ARG A 36 -22.09 -4.48 2.11
CA ARG A 36 -22.90 -5.65 1.71
C ARG A 36 -23.22 -6.58 2.89
N PHE A 37 -22.26 -6.77 3.79
CA PHE A 37 -22.44 -7.56 5.01
C PHE A 37 -23.04 -6.76 6.17
N ARG A 38 -23.28 -5.46 5.98
CA ARG A 38 -23.82 -4.54 6.99
C ARG A 38 -23.01 -4.54 8.29
N TYR A 39 -21.69 -4.50 8.17
CA TYR A 39 -20.83 -4.28 9.33
C TYR A 39 -21.13 -2.93 9.97
N SER A 40 -20.86 -2.82 11.27
CA SER A 40 -20.87 -1.53 11.93
C SER A 40 -19.77 -0.63 11.37
N GLU A 41 -19.91 0.68 11.55
CA GLU A 41 -18.91 1.66 11.10
C GLU A 41 -17.53 1.36 11.69
N ASP A 42 -17.46 1.08 13.00
CA ASP A 42 -16.23 0.69 13.70
C ASP A 42 -15.58 -0.57 13.09
N GLU A 43 -16.39 -1.57 12.73
CA GLU A 43 -15.90 -2.80 12.10
C GLU A 43 -15.41 -2.56 10.68
N ALA A 44 -16.14 -1.76 9.89
CA ALA A 44 -15.77 -1.40 8.54
C ALA A 44 -14.45 -0.60 8.51
N GLU A 45 -14.30 0.40 9.39
CA GLU A 45 -13.05 1.14 9.54
C GLU A 45 -11.88 0.23 9.90
N ARG A 46 -12.08 -0.68 10.86
CA ARG A 46 -11.04 -1.66 11.23
C ARG A 46 -10.62 -2.51 10.03
N LEU A 47 -11.58 -3.03 9.26
CA LEU A 47 -11.30 -3.86 8.09
C LEU A 47 -10.54 -3.10 6.99
N ILE A 48 -10.93 -1.84 6.72
CA ILE A 48 -10.26 -0.99 5.72
C ILE A 48 -8.82 -0.69 6.16
N ILE A 49 -8.59 -0.36 7.43
CA ILE A 49 -7.25 -0.09 7.97
C ILE A 49 -6.37 -1.35 7.91
N GLU A 50 -6.94 -2.51 8.25
CA GLU A 50 -6.24 -3.80 8.16
C GLU A 50 -5.84 -4.12 6.72
N GLU A 51 -6.74 -3.92 5.75
CA GLU A 51 -6.45 -4.14 4.34
C GLU A 51 -5.38 -3.17 3.82
N PHE A 52 -5.47 -1.89 4.19
CA PHE A 52 -4.44 -0.92 3.85
C PHE A 52 -3.06 -1.32 4.41
N GLY A 53 -3.02 -1.78 5.66
CA GLY A 53 -1.80 -2.30 6.28
C GLY A 53 -1.19 -3.47 5.49
N LYS A 54 -2.01 -4.42 5.04
CA LYS A 54 -1.55 -5.54 4.19
C LYS A 54 -0.97 -5.04 2.86
N CYS A 55 -1.63 -4.11 2.18
CA CYS A 55 -1.12 -3.53 0.94
C CYS A 55 0.25 -2.86 1.16
N LEU A 56 0.39 -2.10 2.26
CA LEU A 56 1.67 -1.45 2.60
C LEU A 56 2.79 -2.46 2.85
N VAL A 57 2.53 -3.55 3.58
CA VAL A 57 3.52 -4.61 3.80
C VAL A 57 3.98 -5.20 2.46
N GLN A 58 3.06 -5.51 1.56
CA GLN A 58 3.40 -6.05 0.23
C GLN A 58 4.25 -5.06 -0.58
N ILE A 59 3.90 -3.77 -0.56
CA ILE A 59 4.67 -2.72 -1.23
C ILE A 59 6.10 -2.65 -0.66
N ILE A 60 6.25 -2.70 0.67
CA ILE A 60 7.55 -2.66 1.34
C ILE A 60 8.37 -3.90 1.02
N GLU A 61 7.77 -5.09 1.03
CA GLU A 61 8.43 -6.35 0.69
C GLU A 61 8.95 -6.34 -0.75
N CYS A 62 8.13 -5.89 -1.70
CA CYS A 62 8.56 -5.79 -3.09
C CYS A 62 9.63 -4.69 -3.31
N ALA A 63 9.63 -3.63 -2.50
CA ALA A 63 10.68 -2.62 -2.53
C ALA A 63 11.99 -3.09 -1.87
N SER A 64 11.93 -4.04 -0.93
CA SER A 64 13.07 -4.49 -0.12
C SER A 64 13.78 -5.74 -0.66
N ASN A 65 13.14 -6.50 -1.54
CA ASN A 65 13.69 -7.73 -2.13
C ASN A 65 14.50 -7.48 -3.42
N ASN A 66 15.34 -6.43 -3.47
CA ASN A 66 16.21 -6.09 -4.62
C ASN A 66 17.67 -5.86 -4.19
#